data_AF-A0A9E9L0V4-F1
#
_entry.id   AF-A0A9E9L0V4-F1
#
_cell.length_a   1.000
_cell.length_b   1.000
_cell.length_c   1.000
_cell.angle_alpha   90.00
_cell.angle_beta   90.00
_cell.angle_gamma   90.00
#
_symmetry.space_group_name_H-M   'P 1'
#
loop_
_entity.id
_entity.type
_entity.pdbx_description
1 polymer ?
#
loop_
_entity_poly.entity_id
_entity_poly.type
_entity_poly.pdbx_seq_one_letter_code
_entity_poly.pdbx_strand_id
1 'polypeptide(L)'
;MKKVSLFLALIVLMGSTSTQAYEAEPTKKDMKEFYALLKIIYSDMPALMNGFEVLIDNDFDLNKIKDKKTVCDAVQAAERITYIANQSKVHPYFQKSIEQLKETMPEENAKVIKQGLQDSGYTCL
;
A
#
# COMPACT_ATOMS: atom_id res chain seq x y z
N MET A 1 -52.70 14.82 -33.86
CA MET A 1 -52.75 14.64 -32.40
C MET A 1 -51.76 13.52 -32.07
N LYS A 2 -50.49 13.84 -31.84
CA LYS A 2 -49.88 14.11 -30.52
C LYS A 2 -50.07 12.92 -29.57
N LYS A 3 -49.06 12.03 -29.51
CA LYS A 3 -47.96 12.08 -28.52
C LYS A 3 -48.28 11.45 -27.15
N VAL A 4 -49.20 10.49 -27.04
CA VAL A 4 -49.51 9.86 -25.74
C VAL A 4 -48.79 8.52 -25.52
N SER A 5 -48.51 7.72 -26.57
CA SER A 5 -47.89 6.39 -26.37
C SER A 5 -46.37 6.39 -26.15
N LEU A 6 -45.65 7.48 -26.42
CA LEU A 6 -44.19 7.50 -26.24
C LEU A 6 -43.75 7.85 -24.80
N PHE A 7 -44.66 8.37 -23.97
CA PHE A 7 -44.32 8.81 -22.61
C PHE A 7 -44.36 7.69 -21.56
N LEU A 8 -45.05 6.58 -21.82
CA LEU A 8 -45.13 5.46 -20.87
C LEU A 8 -43.98 4.46 -21.01
N ALA A 9 -43.28 4.42 -22.15
CA ALA A 9 -42.11 3.56 -22.34
C ALA A 9 -40.81 4.16 -21.75
N LEU A 10 -40.72 5.48 -21.59
CA LEU A 10 -39.52 6.13 -21.05
C LEU A 10 -39.39 6.03 -19.52
N ILE A 11 -40.47 5.70 -18.80
CA ILE A 11 -40.46 5.67 -17.32
C ILE A 11 -39.90 4.33 -16.80
N VAL A 12 -39.83 3.28 -17.63
CA VAL A 12 -39.24 1.98 -17.24
C VAL A 12 -37.70 2.01 -17.26
N LEU A 13 -37.08 3.04 -17.85
CA LEU A 13 -35.61 3.17 -17.95
C LEU A 13 -34.99 4.10 -16.89
N MET A 14 -35.77 4.66 -15.96
CA MET A 14 -35.24 5.43 -14.81
C MET A 14 -34.94 4.57 -13.57
N GLY A 15 -34.82 3.25 -13.73
CA GLY A 15 -34.28 2.36 -12.70
C GLY A 15 -32.76 2.34 -12.63
N SER A 16 -32.07 3.04 -13.53
CA SER A 16 -30.63 3.31 -13.46
C SER A 16 -30.37 4.58 -12.65
N THR A 17 -30.88 4.65 -11.43
CA THR A 17 -30.12 5.37 -10.41
C THR A 17 -28.86 4.55 -10.22
N SER A 18 -27.78 4.96 -10.90
CA SER A 18 -26.44 4.72 -10.43
C SER A 18 -26.39 5.25 -9.00
N THR A 19 -26.75 4.40 -8.04
CA THR A 19 -26.18 4.47 -6.71
C THR A 19 -24.69 4.25 -6.92
N GLN A 20 -23.97 5.32 -7.26
CA GLN A 20 -22.75 5.59 -6.55
C GLN A 20 -23.21 5.70 -5.10
N ALA A 21 -23.33 4.55 -4.43
CA ALA A 21 -23.43 4.51 -2.99
C ALA A 21 -22.17 5.22 -2.53
N TYR A 22 -22.31 6.52 -2.25
CA TYR A 22 -21.25 7.30 -1.66
C TYR A 22 -20.85 6.50 -0.43
N GLU A 23 -19.63 5.94 -0.44
CA GLU A 23 -19.15 5.17 0.70
C GLU A 23 -19.36 6.05 1.93
N ALA A 24 -19.93 5.49 3.00
CA ALA A 24 -20.29 6.28 4.17
C ALA A 24 -19.08 7.12 4.62
N GLU A 25 -19.31 8.37 5.02
CA GLU A 25 -18.20 9.18 5.52
C GLU A 25 -17.54 8.49 6.73
N PRO A 26 -16.19 8.52 6.85
CA PRO A 26 -15.50 7.89 7.96
C PRO A 26 -15.97 8.45 9.31
N THR A 27 -16.20 7.57 10.28
CA THR A 27 -16.48 7.98 11.65
C THR A 27 -15.21 8.41 12.38
N LYS A 28 -15.38 9.07 13.55
CA LYS A 28 -14.26 9.37 14.46
C LYS A 28 -13.48 8.11 14.88
N LYS A 29 -14.14 6.96 14.97
CA LYS A 29 -13.50 5.69 15.29
C LYS A 29 -12.63 5.23 14.12
N ASP A 30 -13.17 5.27 12.90
CA ASP A 30 -12.44 4.88 11.68
C ASP A 30 -11.20 5.74 11.49
N MET A 31 -11.29 7.06 11.72
CA MET A 31 -10.14 7.95 11.67
C MET A 31 -9.08 7.55 12.71
N LYS A 32 -9.48 7.25 13.96
CA LYS A 32 -8.52 6.85 15.00
C LYS A 32 -7.81 5.54 14.66
N GLU A 33 -8.53 4.56 14.13
CA GLU A 33 -7.97 3.28 13.71
C GLU A 33 -7.00 3.47 12.55
N PHE A 34 -7.36 4.30 11.56
CA PHE A 34 -6.47 4.65 10.46
C PHE A 34 -5.20 5.38 10.92
N TYR A 35 -5.29 6.38 11.80
CA TYR A 35 -4.10 7.08 12.31
C TYR A 35 -3.21 6.18 13.16
N ALA A 36 -3.78 5.26 13.95
CA ALA A 36 -3.00 4.29 14.70
C ALA A 36 -2.22 3.36 13.76
N LEU A 37 -2.86 2.92 12.68
CA LEU A 37 -2.22 2.13 11.63
C LEU A 37 -1.08 2.89 10.94
N LEU A 38 -1.33 4.13 10.51
CA LEU A 38 -0.32 4.98 9.91
C LEU A 38 0.88 5.18 10.84
N LYS A 39 0.65 5.40 12.14
CA LYS A 39 1.75 5.58 13.11
C LYS A 39 2.71 4.39 13.15
N ILE A 40 2.18 3.16 13.02
CA ILE A 40 3.00 1.95 12.99
C ILE A 40 3.79 1.91 11.67
N ILE A 41 3.11 2.11 10.53
CA ILE A 41 3.76 2.10 9.21
C ILE A 41 4.85 3.18 9.12
N TYR A 42 4.58 4.41 9.56
CA TYR A 42 5.55 5.50 9.53
C TYR A 42 6.74 5.28 10.47
N SER A 43 6.61 4.43 11.49
CA SER A 43 7.78 4.07 12.32
C SER A 43 8.81 3.21 11.57
N ASP A 44 8.41 2.58 10.46
CA ASP A 44 9.25 1.72 9.63
C ASP A 44 9.90 2.48 8.46
N MET A 45 9.36 3.65 8.12
CA MET A 45 9.85 4.47 7.00
C MET A 45 11.31 4.89 7.13
N PRO A 46 11.85 5.26 8.31
CA PRO A 46 13.27 5.59 8.44
C PRO A 46 14.19 4.44 8.01
N ALA A 47 13.87 3.19 8.39
CA ALA A 47 14.67 2.03 8.00
C ALA A 47 14.63 1.81 6.48
N LEU A 48 13.44 1.93 5.88
CA LEU A 48 13.24 1.86 4.43
C LEU A 48 14.07 2.90 3.68
N MET A 49 13.97 4.16 4.07
CA MET A 49 14.68 5.26 3.41
C MET A 49 16.20 5.10 3.52
N ASN A 50 16.71 4.77 4.70
CA ASN A 50 18.14 4.53 4.90
C ASN A 50 18.65 3.36 4.06
N GLY A 51 17.89 2.28 3.94
CA GLY A 51 18.28 1.16 3.08
C GLY A 51 18.28 1.53 1.59
N PHE A 52 17.33 2.35 1.14
CA PHE A 52 17.35 2.87 -0.23
C PHE A 52 18.54 3.78 -0.49
N GLU A 53 18.91 4.66 0.44
CA GLU A 53 20.12 5.48 0.32
C GLU A 53 21.36 4.59 0.14
N VAL A 54 21.51 3.55 0.97
CA VAL A 54 22.63 2.60 0.83
C VAL A 54 22.61 1.86 -0.51
N LEU A 55 21.43 1.44 -0.98
CA LEU A 55 21.29 0.79 -2.29
C LEU A 55 21.69 1.74 -3.43
N ILE A 56 21.21 2.98 -3.40
CA ILE A 56 21.51 4.01 -4.41
C ILE A 56 22.99 4.36 -4.43
N ASP A 57 23.60 4.58 -3.26
CA ASP A 57 25.02 4.93 -3.12
C ASP A 57 25.96 3.82 -3.61
N ASN A 58 25.45 2.60 -3.78
CA ASN A 58 26.21 1.44 -4.25
C ASN A 58 25.73 0.93 -5.63
N ASP A 59 25.01 1.76 -6.41
CA ASP A 59 24.47 1.43 -7.73
C ASP A 59 23.58 0.17 -7.74
N PHE A 60 22.91 -0.12 -6.63
CA PHE A 60 22.13 -1.35 -6.38
C PHE A 60 22.95 -2.65 -6.48
N ASP A 61 24.28 -2.58 -6.50
CA ASP A 61 25.16 -3.75 -6.49
C ASP A 61 25.38 -4.21 -5.05
N LEU A 62 24.64 -5.25 -4.65
CA LEU A 62 24.68 -5.82 -3.30
C LEU A 62 26.07 -6.32 -2.89
N ASN A 63 26.98 -6.59 -3.84
CA ASN A 63 28.34 -7.00 -3.54
C ASN A 63 29.23 -5.83 -3.09
N LYS A 64 28.92 -4.61 -3.51
CA LYS A 64 29.63 -3.39 -3.10
C LYS A 64 29.21 -2.88 -1.72
N ILE A 65 28.02 -3.29 -1.26
CA ILE A 65 27.44 -2.83 -0.01
C ILE A 65 28.19 -3.40 1.19
N LYS A 66 28.84 -2.50 1.94
CA LYS A 66 29.48 -2.82 3.23
C LYS A 66 28.46 -2.91 4.35
N ASP A 67 27.49 -1.99 4.38
CA ASP A 67 26.43 -1.95 5.38
C ASP A 67 25.20 -2.76 4.94
N LYS A 68 25.38 -4.08 4.88
CA LYS A 68 24.30 -5.01 4.52
C LYS A 68 23.19 -5.05 5.56
N LYS A 69 23.49 -4.63 6.80
CA LYS A 69 22.50 -4.58 7.87
C LYS A 69 21.44 -3.53 7.57
N THR A 70 21.83 -2.32 7.18
CA THR A 70 20.87 -1.24 6.87
C THR A 70 19.94 -1.61 5.70
N VAL A 71 20.47 -2.27 4.66
CA VAL A 71 19.63 -2.79 3.56
C VAL A 71 18.69 -3.89 4.04
N CYS A 72 19.16 -4.75 4.95
CA CYS A 72 18.34 -5.80 5.53
C CYS A 72 17.20 -5.26 6.41
N ASP A 73 17.47 -4.24 7.23
CA ASP A 73 16.46 -3.57 8.06
C ASP A 73 15.37 -2.95 7.16
N ALA A 74 15.73 -2.43 5.98
CA ALA A 74 14.76 -1.94 4.99
C ALA A 74 13.91 -3.05 4.38
N VAL A 75 14.48 -4.21 4.05
CA VAL A 75 13.72 -5.38 3.60
C VAL A 75 12.70 -5.81 4.67
N GLN A 76 13.12 -5.90 5.93
CA GLN A 76 12.23 -6.28 7.03
C GLN A 76 11.13 -5.24 7.27
N ALA A 77 11.45 -3.95 7.16
CA ALA A 77 10.49 -2.86 7.20
C ALA A 77 9.46 -2.99 6.08
N ALA A 78 9.89 -3.25 4.84
CA ALA A 78 8.99 -3.48 3.70
C ALA A 78 8.06 -4.68 3.91
N GLU A 79 8.60 -5.80 4.41
CA GLU A 79 7.82 -7.00 4.74
C GLU A 79 6.77 -6.68 5.81
N ARG A 80 7.14 -5.93 6.86
CA ARG A 80 6.23 -5.54 7.95
C ARG A 80 5.14 -4.58 7.46
N ILE A 81 5.48 -3.54 6.70
CA ILE A 81 4.50 -2.62 6.11
C ILE A 81 3.52 -3.37 5.21
N THR A 82 4.03 -4.26 4.36
CA THR A 82 3.20 -5.06 3.46
C THR A 82 2.26 -5.98 4.24
N TYR A 83 2.76 -6.67 5.27
CA TYR A 83 1.96 -7.50 6.14
C TYR A 83 0.84 -6.69 6.81
N ILE A 84 1.19 -5.56 7.43
CA ILE A 84 0.25 -4.67 8.10
C ILE A 84 -0.82 -4.18 7.12
N ALA A 85 -0.41 -3.70 5.93
CA ALA A 85 -1.33 -3.21 4.91
C ALA A 85 -2.30 -4.30 4.42
N ASN A 86 -1.83 -5.54 4.25
CA ASN A 86 -2.66 -6.67 3.81
C ASN A 86 -3.64 -7.16 4.89
N GLN A 87 -3.29 -7.05 6.17
CA GLN A 87 -4.13 -7.51 7.28
C GLN A 87 -5.06 -6.43 7.84
N SER A 88 -4.83 -5.17 7.48
CA SER A 88 -5.59 -4.05 8.01
C SER A 88 -7.00 -4.00 7.43
N LYS A 89 -7.97 -3.88 8.32
CA LYS A 89 -9.37 -3.60 7.97
C LYS A 89 -9.62 -2.13 8.28
N VAL A 90 -9.51 -1.28 7.27
CA VAL A 90 -9.83 0.15 7.36
C VAL A 90 -11.13 0.45 6.63
N HIS A 91 -11.72 1.60 6.95
CA HIS A 91 -12.85 2.11 6.18
C HIS A 91 -12.48 2.24 4.68
N PRO A 92 -13.35 1.87 3.73
CA PRO A 92 -13.07 1.89 2.29
C PRO A 92 -12.46 3.19 1.76
N TYR A 93 -12.92 4.35 2.28
CA TYR A 93 -12.31 5.66 2.03
C TYR A 93 -10.78 5.72 2.20
N PHE A 94 -10.21 4.98 3.17
CA PHE A 94 -8.77 4.95 3.45
C PHE A 94 -8.01 3.84 2.73
N GLN A 95 -8.72 2.92 2.06
CA GLN A 95 -8.12 1.71 1.47
C GLN A 95 -7.03 2.05 0.47
N LYS A 96 -7.29 3.03 -0.42
CA LYS A 96 -6.30 3.48 -1.41
C LYS A 96 -5.02 4.01 -0.77
N SER A 97 -5.11 4.72 0.36
CA SER A 97 -3.94 5.22 1.07
C SER A 97 -3.09 4.07 1.62
N ILE A 98 -3.72 3.00 2.09
CA ILE A 98 -3.01 1.80 2.55
C ILE A 98 -2.37 1.04 1.37
N GLU A 99 -3.05 0.97 0.24
CA GLU A 99 -2.51 0.34 -0.97
C GLU A 99 -1.27 1.06 -1.50
N GLN A 100 -1.26 2.39 -1.52
CA GLN A 100 -0.10 3.19 -1.95
C GLN A 100 1.14 2.95 -1.08
N LEU A 101 0.98 2.59 0.20
CA LEU A 101 2.11 2.27 1.08
C LEU A 101 2.82 0.98 0.65
N LYS A 102 2.08 0.01 0.10
CA LYS A 102 2.65 -1.23 -0.44
C LYS A 102 3.49 -0.98 -1.70
N GLU A 103 3.20 0.09 -2.43
CA GLU A 103 3.92 0.45 -3.66
C GLU A 103 5.28 1.11 -3.37
N THR A 104 5.51 1.59 -2.14
CA THR A 104 6.77 2.26 -1.76
C THR A 104 7.97 1.29 -1.81
N MET A 105 7.77 0.04 -1.41
CA MET A 105 8.71 -1.05 -1.66
C MET A 105 7.92 -2.33 -1.96
N PRO A 106 7.71 -2.66 -3.25
CA PRO A 106 6.97 -3.85 -3.63
C PRO A 106 7.59 -5.12 -3.04
N GLU A 107 6.74 -6.04 -2.62
CA GLU A 107 7.15 -7.30 -1.97
C GLU A 107 8.17 -8.09 -2.81
N GLU A 108 8.00 -8.11 -4.13
CA GLU A 108 8.93 -8.78 -5.05
C GLU A 108 10.33 -8.15 -5.03
N ASN A 109 10.43 -6.82 -4.93
CA ASN A 109 11.72 -6.15 -4.81
C ASN A 109 12.40 -6.49 -3.47
N ALA A 110 11.62 -6.52 -2.38
CA ALA A 110 12.12 -6.92 -1.07
C ALA A 110 12.63 -8.37 -1.09
N LYS A 111 11.90 -9.31 -1.72
CA LYS A 111 12.33 -10.70 -1.91
C LYS A 111 13.64 -10.82 -2.70
N VAL A 112 13.74 -10.11 -3.83
CA VAL A 112 14.96 -10.13 -4.67
C VAL A 112 16.17 -9.61 -3.90
N ILE A 113 16.02 -8.49 -3.19
CA ILE A 113 17.12 -7.92 -2.39
C ILE A 113 17.49 -8.88 -1.25
N LYS A 114 16.51 -9.47 -0.56
CA LYS A 114 16.76 -10.47 0.50
C LYS A 114 17.53 -11.67 -0.01
N GLN A 115 17.11 -12.23 -1.15
CA GLN A 115 17.80 -13.37 -1.77
C GLN A 115 19.21 -12.98 -2.20
N GLY A 116 19.39 -11.82 -2.85
CA GLY A 116 20.71 -11.36 -3.26
C GLY A 116 21.66 -11.10 -2.08
N LEU A 117 21.14 -10.64 -0.94
CA LEU A 117 21.93 -10.54 0.29
C LEU A 117 22.35 -11.93 0.80
N GLN A 118 21.43 -12.90 0.81
CA GLN A 118 21.70 -14.28 1.20
C GLN A 118 22.73 -14.95 0.28
N ASP A 119 22.61 -14.76 -1.03
CA ASP A 119 23.56 -15.25 -2.03
C ASP A 119 24.96 -14.62 -1.85
N SER A 120 25.02 -13.40 -1.33
CA SER A 120 26.28 -12.72 -0.94
C SER A 120 26.84 -13.18 0.41
N GLY A 121 26.25 -14.19 1.03
CA GLY A 121 26.65 -14.74 2.33
C GLY A 121 26.17 -13.95 3.55
N TYR A 122 25.24 -13.00 3.39
CA TYR A 122 24.69 -12.21 4.47
C TYR A 122 23.25 -12.62 4.78
N THR A 123 23.00 -13.12 6.00
CA THR A 123 21.67 -13.51 6.44
C THR A 123 20.95 -12.35 7.11
N CYS A 124 19.76 -12.05 6.61
CA CYS A 124 18.80 -11.19 7.31
C CYS A 124 18.18 -11.92 8.50
N LEU A 125 18.51 -11.46 9.72
CA LEU A 125 17.99 -11.99 10.99
C LEU A 125 16.78 -11.21 11.48
#